data_AF-A0A1J5IP94-F1
#
_entry.id   AF-A0A1J5IP94-F1
#
_cell.length_a   1.000
_cell.length_b   1.000
_cell.length_c   1.000
_cell.angle_alpha   90.00
_cell.angle_beta   90.00
_cell.angle_gamma   90.00
#
_symmetry.space_group_name_H-M   'P 1'
#
loop_
_entity.id
_entity.type
_entity.pdbx_description
1 polymer ?
#
loop_
_entity_poly.entity_id
_entity_poly.type
_entity_poly.pdbx_seq_one_letter_code
_entity_poly.pdbx_strand_id
1 'polypeptide(L)'
;MPYYKKHINNFSEAEIVEFVRLFGDPEFTSPMARKTPDARVRQQAEMLKAKTVNAHIIKSLDLIINSPVLTAHKVHNTTAFKSSLAYLPAS
;
A
#
# COMPACT_ATOMS: atom_id res chain seq x y z
N MET A 1 3.13 -35.13 -7.52
CA MET A 1 3.88 -33.97 -8.02
C MET A 1 3.04 -32.68 -7.94
N PRO A 2 3.14 -31.90 -6.85
CA PRO A 2 2.72 -30.50 -6.92
C PRO A 2 3.70 -29.56 -6.17
N TYR A 3 4.95 -29.44 -6.65
CA TYR A 3 5.93 -28.51 -6.07
C TYR A 3 5.90 -27.10 -6.71
N TYR A 4 5.04 -26.86 -7.70
CA TYR A 4 5.00 -25.60 -8.48
C TYR A 4 3.79 -24.69 -8.23
N LYS A 5 3.09 -24.83 -7.09
CA LYS A 5 1.95 -23.94 -6.74
C LYS A 5 2.24 -22.90 -5.66
N LYS A 6 3.46 -22.86 -5.10
CA LYS A 6 3.76 -22.05 -3.90
C LYS A 6 4.54 -20.75 -4.15
N HIS A 7 4.80 -20.35 -5.41
CA HIS A 7 5.73 -19.24 -5.70
C HIS A 7 5.15 -18.07 -6.50
N ILE A 8 3.83 -18.03 -6.78
CA ILE A 8 3.26 -16.97 -7.64
C ILE A 8 2.34 -16.00 -6.86
N ASN A 9 2.32 -16.04 -5.53
CA ASN A 9 1.35 -15.22 -4.79
C ASN A 9 1.79 -14.64 -3.43
N ASN A 10 3.04 -14.80 -3.02
CA ASN A 10 3.50 -14.27 -1.73
C ASN A 10 4.25 -12.96 -1.93
N PHE A 11 3.52 -11.85 -1.95
CA PHE A 11 4.13 -10.59 -1.54
C PHE A 11 4.62 -10.78 -0.11
N SER A 12 5.91 -10.57 0.10
CA SER A 12 6.52 -10.49 1.43
C SER A 12 6.07 -9.21 2.14
N GLU A 13 6.18 -9.19 3.47
CA GLU A 13 5.91 -7.97 4.23
C GLU A 13 6.82 -6.81 3.82
N ALA A 14 8.07 -7.10 3.43
CA ALA A 14 9.02 -6.11 2.94
C ALA A 14 8.53 -5.42 1.65
N GLU A 15 8.05 -6.19 0.67
CA GLU A 15 7.49 -5.63 -0.58
C GLU A 15 6.21 -4.81 -0.33
N ILE A 16 5.39 -5.21 0.65
CA ILE A 16 4.22 -4.41 1.04
C ILE A 16 4.65 -3.09 1.70
N VAL A 17 5.68 -3.11 2.53
CA VAL A 17 6.26 -1.90 3.13
C VAL A 17 6.82 -0.97 2.07
N GLU A 18 7.55 -1.49 1.08
CA GLU A 18 8.04 -0.71 -0.05
C GLU A 18 6.89 -0.07 -0.83
N PHE A 19 5.83 -0.83 -1.13
CA PHE A 19 4.62 -0.29 -1.76
C PHE A 19 4.01 0.88 -0.96
N VAL A 20 3.92 0.76 0.36
CA VAL A 20 3.44 1.86 1.22
C VAL A 20 4.37 3.08 1.10
N ARG A 21 5.69 2.87 1.11
CA ARG A 21 6.67 3.97 1.01
C ARG A 21 6.65 4.69 -0.34
N LEU A 22 6.28 4.03 -1.43
CA LEU A 22 6.13 4.66 -2.75
C LEU A 22 5.15 5.85 -2.74
N PHE A 23 4.21 5.92 -1.79
CA PHE A 23 3.31 7.08 -1.69
C PHE A 23 4.02 8.38 -1.29
N GLY A 24 5.25 8.31 -0.78
CA GLY A 24 6.12 9.47 -0.57
C GLY A 24 6.79 9.98 -1.85
N ASP A 25 6.72 9.23 -2.95
CA ASP A 25 7.29 9.60 -4.24
C ASP A 25 6.25 10.32 -5.13
N PRO A 26 6.50 11.59 -5.51
CA PRO A 26 5.65 12.32 -6.45
C PRO A 26 5.51 11.66 -7.82
N GLU A 27 6.53 10.96 -8.32
CA GLU A 27 6.47 10.30 -9.63
C GLU A 27 5.45 9.16 -9.61
N PHE A 28 5.47 8.37 -8.54
CA PHE A 28 4.50 7.28 -8.32
C PHE A 28 3.08 7.80 -8.10
N THR A 29 2.93 8.88 -7.33
CA THR A 29 1.61 9.37 -6.90
C THR A 29 0.92 10.29 -7.90
N SER A 30 1.66 11.00 -8.75
CA SER A 30 1.10 11.96 -9.71
C SER A 30 -0.04 11.42 -10.60
N PRO A 31 -0.04 10.16 -11.08
CA PRO A 31 -1.13 9.64 -11.90
C PRO A 31 -2.43 9.42 -11.12
N MET A 32 -2.37 9.29 -9.79
CA MET A 32 -3.52 9.00 -8.92
C MET A 32 -4.45 10.20 -8.70
N ALA A 33 -4.16 11.35 -9.31
CA ALA A 33 -5.17 12.41 -9.48
C ALA A 33 -6.27 12.02 -10.49
N ARG A 34 -6.07 10.96 -11.27
CA ARG A 34 -7.04 10.42 -12.23
C ARG A 34 -7.80 9.23 -11.65
N LYS A 35 -9.03 9.03 -12.10
CA LYS A 35 -9.95 7.99 -11.61
C LYS A 35 -9.39 6.57 -11.72
N THR A 36 -8.84 6.20 -12.88
CA THR A 36 -8.38 4.83 -13.11
C THR A 36 -7.14 4.48 -12.27
N PRO A 37 -6.08 5.30 -12.21
CA PRO A 37 -4.95 5.03 -11.34
C PRO A 37 -5.29 5.05 -9.84
N ASP A 38 -6.15 5.97 -9.39
CA ASP A 38 -6.63 6.01 -7.99
C ASP A 38 -7.39 4.71 -7.62
N ALA A 39 -8.30 4.26 -8.49
CA ALA A 39 -9.02 3.01 -8.26
C ALA A 39 -8.09 1.79 -8.25
N ARG A 40 -7.14 1.72 -9.18
CA ARG A 40 -6.17 0.61 -9.27
C ARG A 40 -5.28 0.52 -8.04
N VAL A 41 -4.78 1.65 -7.55
CA VAL A 41 -3.88 1.63 -6.37
C VAL A 41 -4.63 1.24 -5.10
N ARG A 42 -5.92 1.63 -4.96
CA ARG A 42 -6.78 1.18 -3.86
C ARG A 42 -7.04 -0.31 -3.92
N GLN A 43 -7.38 -0.83 -5.10
CA GLN A 43 -7.56 -2.26 -5.30
C GLN A 43 -6.27 -3.04 -4.98
N GLN A 44 -5.11 -2.52 -5.39
CA GLN A 44 -3.82 -3.11 -5.04
C GLN A 44 -3.62 -3.12 -3.51
N ALA A 45 -3.92 -2.01 -2.81
CA ALA A 45 -3.82 -1.94 -1.37
C ALA A 45 -4.76 -2.93 -0.65
N GLU A 46 -5.99 -3.13 -1.14
CA GLU A 46 -6.92 -4.15 -0.63
C GLU A 46 -6.36 -5.56 -0.80
N MET A 47 -5.80 -5.87 -1.97
CA MET A 47 -5.18 -7.17 -2.25
C MET A 47 -3.96 -7.43 -1.35
N LEU A 48 -3.12 -6.41 -1.10
CA LEU A 48 -1.96 -6.53 -0.20
C LEU A 48 -2.40 -6.66 1.26
N LYS A 49 -3.47 -5.97 1.68
CA LYS A 49 -4.03 -6.08 3.04
C LYS A 49 -4.46 -7.52 3.35
N ALA A 50 -5.07 -8.21 2.38
CA ALA A 50 -5.46 -9.60 2.53
C ALA A 50 -4.28 -10.59 2.61
N LYS A 51 -3.05 -10.15 2.33
CA LYS A 51 -1.83 -10.99 2.31
C LYS A 51 -0.95 -10.84 3.54
N THR A 52 -1.28 -9.94 4.47
CA THR A 52 -0.51 -9.72 5.71
C THR A 52 -1.41 -9.80 6.93
N VAL A 53 -0.83 -10.18 8.07
CA VAL A 53 -1.49 -10.11 9.40
C VAL A 53 -0.87 -9.02 10.28
N ASN A 54 0.15 -8.31 9.78
CA ASN A 54 0.85 -7.29 10.53
C ASN A 54 -0.03 -6.04 10.69
N ALA A 55 -0.42 -5.75 11.93
CA ALA A 55 -1.35 -4.66 12.24
C ALA A 55 -0.84 -3.27 11.79
N HIS A 56 0.47 -3.01 11.80
CA HIS A 56 1.04 -1.74 11.37
C HIS A 56 1.00 -1.57 9.85
N ILE A 57 1.25 -2.65 9.11
CA ILE A 57 1.09 -2.69 7.66
C ILE A 57 -0.38 -2.52 7.29
N ILE A 58 -1.28 -3.28 7.91
CA ILE A 58 -2.73 -3.19 7.70
C ILE A 58 -3.22 -1.76 7.92
N LYS A 59 -2.83 -1.13 9.03
CA LYS A 59 -3.20 0.25 9.35
C LYS A 59 -2.72 1.24 8.28
N SER A 60 -1.51 1.04 7.75
CA SER A 60 -0.97 1.91 6.70
C SER A 60 -1.71 1.73 5.36
N LEU A 61 -2.06 0.49 5.01
CA LEU A 61 -2.88 0.20 3.83
C LEU A 61 -4.30 0.76 3.98
N ASP A 62 -4.88 0.72 5.17
CA ASP A 62 -6.20 1.30 5.44
C ASP A 62 -6.24 2.81 5.26
N LEU A 63 -5.15 3.52 5.53
CA LEU A 63 -5.06 4.96 5.24
C LEU A 63 -5.09 5.26 3.73
N ILE A 64 -4.51 4.37 2.91
CA ILE A 64 -4.55 4.47 1.44
C ILE A 64 -5.96 4.16 0.94
N ILE A 65 -6.53 3.02 1.35
CA ILE A 65 -7.84 2.51 0.92
C ILE A 65 -8.95 3.52 1.26
N ASN A 66 -8.93 4.07 2.48
CA ASN A 66 -9.99 4.95 2.98
C ASN A 66 -9.73 6.45 2.72
N SER A 67 -8.64 6.82 2.04
CA SER A 67 -8.43 8.20 1.63
C SER A 67 -9.61 8.67 0.76
N PRO A 68 -10.02 9.95 0.78
CA PRO A 68 -11.07 10.43 -0.12
C PRO A 68 -10.78 10.10 -1.59
N VAL A 69 -11.81 9.83 -2.38
CA VAL A 69 -11.68 9.45 -3.80
C VAL A 69 -10.86 10.50 -4.57
N LEU A 70 -9.95 10.06 -5.44
CA LEU A 70 -8.96 10.91 -6.15
C LEU A 70 -7.95 11.64 -5.25
N THR A 71 -7.80 11.26 -3.99
CA THR A 71 -6.83 11.90 -3.07
C THR A 71 -5.75 10.97 -2.56
N ALA A 72 -5.65 9.74 -3.09
CA ALA A 72 -4.60 8.80 -2.69
C ALA A 72 -3.18 9.40 -2.85
N HIS A 73 -2.97 10.24 -3.86
CA HIS A 73 -1.72 10.98 -4.08
C HIS A 73 -1.34 11.96 -2.95
N LYS A 74 -2.28 12.33 -2.07
CA LYS A 74 -2.05 13.26 -0.94
C LYS A 74 -1.87 12.55 0.38
N VAL A 75 -2.01 11.22 0.45
CA VAL A 75 -2.00 10.48 1.71
C VAL A 75 -0.70 10.70 2.50
N HIS A 76 0.44 10.83 1.81
CA HIS A 76 1.75 11.11 2.40
C HIS A 76 1.84 12.44 3.16
N ASN A 77 0.94 13.40 2.87
CA ASN A 77 0.92 14.68 3.57
C ASN A 77 0.19 14.60 4.92
N THR A 78 -0.58 13.54 5.15
CA THR A 78 -1.34 13.39 6.39
C THR A 78 -0.43 12.99 7.55
N THR A 79 -0.67 13.58 8.73
CA THR A 79 0.05 13.20 9.95
C THR A 79 -0.15 11.72 10.27
N ALA A 80 -1.36 11.19 10.05
CA ALA A 80 -1.67 9.79 10.31
C ALA A 80 -0.78 8.82 9.50
N PHE A 81 -0.56 9.12 8.21
CA PHE A 81 0.29 8.31 7.35
C PHE A 81 1.76 8.44 7.73
N LYS A 82 2.27 9.66 7.95
CA LYS A 82 3.65 9.87 8.40
C LYS A 82 3.95 9.12 9.69
N SER A 83 3.02 9.17 10.65
CA SER A 83 3.13 8.42 11.90
C SER A 83 3.07 6.91 11.70
N SER A 84 2.30 6.39 10.71
CA SER A 84 2.23 4.96 10.47
C SER A 84 3.54 4.39 9.91
N LEU A 85 4.29 5.18 9.13
CA LEU A 85 5.59 4.78 8.58
C LEU A 85 6.63 4.46 9.67
N ALA A 86 6.59 5.16 10.80
CA ALA A 86 7.52 4.96 11.92
C ALA A 86 7.38 3.58 12.60
N TYR A 87 6.24 2.91 12.42
CA TYR A 87 5.95 1.61 13.01
C TYR A 87 5.96 0.47 11.98
N LEU A 88 6.36 0.73 10.73
CA LEU A 88 6.53 -0.31 9.74
C LEU A 88 7.78 -1.14 10.07
N PRO A 89 7.75 -2.47 9.82
CA PRO A 89 8.94 -3.28 9.97
C PRO A 89 10.06 -2.80 9.05
N ALA A 90 11.31 -3.04 9.47
CA ALA A 90 12.47 -2.81 8.61
C ALA A 90 12.34 -3.65 7.33
N SER A 91 12.72 -3.04 6.21
CA SER A 91 12.73 -3.68 4.88
C SER A 91 14.03 -4.43 4.69
#